data_AF-A0A7G5XHH1-F1
#
_entry.id   AF-A0A7G5XHH1-F1
#
_cell.length_a   1.000
_cell.length_b   1.000
_cell.length_c   1.000
_cell.angle_alpha   90.00
_cell.angle_beta   90.00
_cell.angle_gamma   90.00
#
_symmetry.space_group_name_H-M   'P 1'
#
loop_
_entity.id
_entity.type
_entity.pdbx_description
1 polymer ?
#
loop_
_entity_poly.entity_id
_entity_poly.type
_entity_poly.pdbx_seq_one_letter_code
_entity_poly.pdbx_strand_id
1 'polypeptide(L)'
;MENTDSIFSDIQNSETEASYFQRLLASLIDFAVEIFIVFSIYIIIPKEIILGLIGSNTYTSYFLIFFILFLYRFICIIIFQKTIGMMLCRLKYLNGDLEPLSIKQKLIAVFIPRTQSVKYYKIN
;
A
#
# COMPACT_ATOMS: atom_id res chain seq x y z
N MET A 1 -40.91 -1.93 19.69
CA MET A 1 -40.49 -1.53 18.32
C MET A 1 -39.07 -1.03 18.45
N GLU A 2 -38.07 -1.91 18.33
CA GLU A 2 -36.69 -1.57 18.74
C GLU A 2 -35.61 -2.35 17.98
N ASN A 3 -35.93 -2.85 16.78
CA ASN A 3 -35.04 -3.77 16.06
C ASN A 3 -34.89 -3.48 14.55
N THR A 4 -35.59 -2.47 14.03
CA THR A 4 -35.47 -2.08 12.62
C THR A 4 -34.29 -1.14 12.40
N ASP A 5 -33.99 -0.25 13.34
CA ASP A 5 -32.95 0.77 13.16
C ASP A 5 -31.53 0.17 13.18
N SER A 6 -31.30 -0.94 13.91
CA SER A 6 -29.99 -1.63 13.90
C SER A 6 -29.73 -2.33 12.56
N ILE A 7 -30.73 -3.03 12.02
CA ILE A 7 -30.63 -3.72 10.72
C ILE A 7 -30.38 -2.72 9.59
N PHE A 8 -31.09 -1.58 9.59
CA PHE A 8 -30.86 -0.53 8.59
C PHE A 8 -29.47 0.13 8.74
N SER A 9 -28.96 0.30 9.96
CA SER A 9 -27.60 0.81 10.19
C SER A 9 -26.49 -0.19 9.78
N ASP A 10 -26.73 -1.49 9.93
CA ASP A 10 -25.80 -2.55 9.50
C ASP A 10 -25.75 -2.70 7.97
N ILE A 11 -26.89 -2.48 7.30
CA ILE A 11 -26.95 -2.45 5.82
C ILE A 11 -26.19 -1.22 5.28
N GLN A 12 -26.28 -0.09 5.98
CA GLN A 12 -25.69 1.19 5.54
C GLN A 12 -24.15 1.21 5.64
N ASN A 13 -23.57 0.38 6.51
CA ASN A 13 -22.11 0.23 6.68
C ASN A 13 -21.55 -1.04 6.03
N SER A 14 -22.26 -1.65 5.08
CA SER A 14 -21.73 -2.82 4.37
C SER A 14 -20.45 -2.44 3.59
N GLU A 15 -19.31 -2.88 4.12
CA GLU A 15 -18.00 -2.71 3.50
C GLU A 15 -18.02 -3.32 2.10
N THR A 16 -17.97 -2.47 1.08
CA THR A 16 -17.98 -2.96 -0.31
C THR A 16 -16.58 -3.28 -0.75
N GLU A 17 -16.37 -4.53 -1.21
CA GLU A 17 -15.12 -4.91 -1.84
C GLU A 17 -14.83 -3.95 -3.02
N ALA A 18 -13.59 -3.47 -3.10
CA ALA A 18 -13.17 -2.58 -4.18
C ALA A 18 -13.30 -3.29 -5.54
N SER A 19 -13.74 -2.58 -6.57
CA SER A 19 -13.82 -3.19 -7.91
C SER A 19 -12.42 -3.47 -8.46
N TYR A 20 -12.31 -4.41 -9.40
CA TYR A 20 -11.03 -4.72 -10.05
C TYR A 20 -10.35 -3.47 -10.63
N PHE A 21 -11.12 -2.60 -11.29
CA PHE A 21 -10.61 -1.37 -11.90
C PHE A 21 -10.05 -0.39 -10.85
N GLN A 22 -10.73 -0.22 -9.71
CA GLN A 22 -10.23 0.65 -8.64
C GLN A 22 -8.93 0.12 -8.03
N ARG A 23 -8.82 -1.20 -7.86
CA ARG A 23 -7.59 -1.85 -7.38
C ARG A 23 -6.44 -1.69 -8.38
N LEU A 24 -6.73 -1.82 -9.67
CA LEU A 24 -5.76 -1.61 -10.74
C LEU A 24 -5.27 -0.16 -10.73
N LEU A 25 -6.19 0.80 -10.63
CA LEU A 25 -5.86 2.23 -10.61
C LEU A 25 -5.03 2.60 -9.38
N ALA A 26 -5.36 2.08 -8.20
CA ALA A 26 -4.54 2.25 -7.00
C ALA A 26 -3.12 1.69 -7.19
N SER A 27 -3.00 0.49 -7.76
CA SER A 27 -1.70 -0.14 -8.05
C SER A 27 -0.88 0.66 -9.07
N LEU A 28 -1.52 1.22 -10.09
CA LEU A 28 -0.86 2.07 -11.10
C LEU A 28 -0.35 3.37 -10.49
N ILE A 29 -1.13 4.00 -9.61
CA ILE A 29 -0.70 5.19 -8.88
C ILE A 29 0.50 4.85 -7.99
N ASP A 30 0.43 3.77 -7.22
CA ASP A 30 1.55 3.35 -6.37
C ASP A 30 2.81 3.10 -7.19
N PHE A 31 2.69 2.46 -8.35
CA PHE A 31 3.81 2.26 -9.26
C PHE A 31 4.39 3.60 -9.79
N ALA A 32 3.54 4.55 -10.16
CA ALA A 32 3.98 5.87 -10.58
C ALA A 32 4.71 6.63 -9.47
N VAL A 33 4.22 6.51 -8.22
CA VAL A 33 4.88 7.07 -7.03
C VAL A 33 6.23 6.41 -6.78
N GLU A 34 6.31 5.08 -6.87
CA GLU A 34 7.55 4.33 -6.70
C GLU A 34 8.61 4.75 -7.72
N ILE A 35 8.24 4.88 -9.00
CA ILE A 35 9.12 5.43 -10.05
C ILE A 35 9.54 6.86 -9.69
N PHE A 36 8.59 7.69 -9.28
CA PHE A 36 8.87 9.09 -8.94
C PHE A 36 9.86 9.19 -7.77
N ILE A 37 9.78 8.32 -6.76
CA ILE A 37 10.73 8.27 -5.65
C ILE A 37 12.12 7.93 -6.16
N VAL A 38 12.27 6.86 -6.96
CA VAL A 38 13.57 6.45 -7.51
C VAL A 38 14.17 7.56 -8.39
N PHE A 39 13.35 8.16 -9.25
CA PHE A 39 13.76 9.27 -10.10
C PHE A 39 14.20 10.50 -9.29
N SER A 40 13.44 10.85 -8.25
CA SER A 40 13.76 11.96 -7.36
C SER A 40 15.09 11.73 -6.64
N ILE A 41 15.33 10.52 -6.14
CA ILE A 41 16.60 10.14 -5.50
C ILE A 41 17.76 10.28 -6.49
N TYR A 42 17.59 9.81 -7.72
CA TYR A 42 18.62 9.91 -8.76
C TYR A 42 18.98 11.38 -9.12
N ILE A 43 18.01 12.29 -9.10
CA ILE A 43 18.24 13.71 -9.41
C ILE A 43 18.80 14.48 -8.22
N ILE A 44 18.27 14.25 -7.02
CA ILE A 44 18.55 15.07 -5.85
C ILE A 44 19.86 14.64 -5.18
N ILE A 45 20.16 13.34 -5.13
CA ILE A 45 21.36 12.87 -4.45
C ILE A 45 22.58 13.04 -5.37
N PRO A 46 23.65 13.70 -4.90
CA PRO A 46 24.91 13.82 -5.64
C PRO A 46 25.42 12.46 -6.13
N LYS A 47 25.90 12.43 -7.37
CA LYS A 47 26.35 11.18 -8.02
C LYS A 47 27.48 10.51 -7.25
N GLU A 48 28.31 11.27 -6.56
CA GLU A 48 29.43 10.79 -5.76
C GLU A 48 28.94 9.92 -4.59
N ILE A 49 27.84 10.33 -3.94
CA ILE A 49 27.22 9.58 -2.84
C ILE A 49 26.58 8.29 -3.39
N ILE A 50 25.89 8.39 -4.53
CA ILE A 50 25.27 7.24 -5.20
C ILE A 50 26.35 6.21 -5.59
N LEU A 51 27.44 6.66 -6.22
CA LEU A 51 28.55 5.80 -6.65
C LEU A 51 29.30 5.20 -5.44
N GLY A 52 29.45 5.95 -4.35
CA GLY A 52 30.05 5.45 -3.10
C GLY A 52 29.21 4.36 -2.41
N LEU A 53 27.88 4.46 -2.47
CA LEU A 53 26.95 3.48 -1.90
C LEU A 53 26.78 2.23 -2.77
N ILE A 54 26.66 2.43 -4.08
CA ILE A 54 26.37 1.36 -5.03
C ILE A 54 27.64 0.57 -5.39
N GLY A 55 28.81 1.23 -5.37
CA GLY A 55 30.04 0.67 -5.91
C GLY A 55 29.92 0.35 -7.40
N SER A 56 30.85 -0.45 -7.93
CA SER A 56 30.80 -0.90 -9.33
C SER A 56 29.88 -2.10 -9.56
N ASN A 57 29.22 -2.61 -8.53
CA ASN A 57 28.44 -3.84 -8.61
C ASN A 57 26.95 -3.55 -8.87
N THR A 58 26.47 -3.97 -10.05
CA THR A 58 25.08 -3.82 -10.47
C THR A 58 24.07 -4.48 -9.52
N TYR A 59 24.45 -5.57 -8.84
CA TYR A 59 23.56 -6.24 -7.87
C TYR A 59 23.24 -5.35 -6.66
N THR A 60 24.21 -4.56 -6.19
CA THR A 60 24.03 -3.60 -5.10
C THR A 60 23.03 -2.51 -5.51
N SER A 61 23.05 -2.07 -6.77
CA SER A 61 22.10 -1.08 -7.30
C SER A 61 20.66 -1.59 -7.22
N TYR A 62 20.43 -2.81 -7.72
CA TYR A 62 19.10 -3.41 -7.72
C TYR A 62 18.59 -3.67 -6.30
N PHE A 63 19.47 -4.13 -5.41
CA PHE A 63 19.13 -4.32 -4.01
C PHE A 63 18.74 -3.00 -3.33
N LEU A 64 19.48 -1.92 -3.57
CA LEU A 64 19.22 -0.61 -2.97
C LEU A 64 17.89 -0.01 -3.49
N ILE A 65 17.62 -0.11 -4.80
CA ILE A 65 16.33 0.31 -5.37
C ILE A 65 15.19 -0.49 -4.75
N PHE A 66 15.31 -1.83 -4.74
CA PHE A 66 14.29 -2.70 -4.14
C PHE A 66 14.07 -2.36 -2.65
N PHE A 67 15.15 -2.10 -1.91
CA PHE A 67 15.09 -1.73 -0.50
C PHE A 67 14.37 -0.39 -0.29
N ILE A 68 14.61 0.62 -1.11
CA ILE A 68 13.92 1.92 -1.04
C ILE A 68 12.43 1.75 -1.32
N LEU A 69 12.06 1.02 -2.38
CA LEU A 69 10.66 0.77 -2.72
C LEU A 69 9.95 0.00 -1.61
N PHE A 70 10.62 -1.02 -1.07
CA PHE A 70 10.14 -1.77 0.08
C PHE A 70 9.95 -0.87 1.30
N LEU A 71 10.91 -0.01 1.62
CA LEU A 71 10.86 0.89 2.76
C LEU A 71 9.71 1.89 2.65
N TYR A 72 9.49 2.47 1.47
CA TYR A 72 8.33 3.31 1.18
C TYR A 72 7.02 2.58 1.51
N ARG A 73 6.83 1.39 0.92
CA ARG A 73 5.60 0.61 1.09
C ARG A 73 5.40 0.17 2.55
N PHE A 74 6.48 -0.20 3.21
CA PHE A 74 6.52 -0.57 4.63
C PHE A 74 6.04 0.58 5.51
N ILE A 75 6.61 1.77 5.34
CA ILE A 75 6.23 2.97 6.10
C ILE A 75 4.76 3.30 5.87
N CYS A 76 4.31 3.29 4.61
CA CYS A 76 2.92 3.57 4.25
C CYS A 76 1.94 2.64 4.96
N ILE A 77 2.16 1.32 4.89
CA ILE A 77 1.24 0.32 5.43
C ILE A 77 1.29 0.28 6.97
N ILE A 78 2.47 0.44 7.58
CA ILE A 78 2.57 0.40 9.05
C ILE A 78 1.90 1.60 9.69
N ILE A 79 2.20 2.80 9.18
CA ILE A 79 1.73 4.07 9.76
C ILE A 79 0.29 4.34 9.35
N PHE A 80 -0.01 4.31 8.05
CA PHE A 80 -1.29 4.78 7.51
C PHE A 80 -2.26 3.65 7.18
N GLN A 81 -1.80 2.39 7.25
CA GLN A 81 -2.59 1.20 6.84
C GLN A 81 -3.01 1.24 5.36
N LYS A 82 -2.41 2.16 4.60
CA LYS A 82 -2.74 2.51 3.23
C LYS A 82 -1.49 2.99 2.52
N THR A 83 -1.42 2.73 1.23
CA THR A 83 -0.45 3.26 0.28
C THR A 83 -1.03 4.54 -0.33
N ILE A 84 -0.20 5.33 -1.00
CA ILE A 84 -0.65 6.59 -1.61
C ILE A 84 -1.74 6.32 -2.66
N GLY A 85 -1.57 5.28 -3.48
CA GLY A 85 -2.58 4.84 -4.45
C GLY A 85 -3.91 4.51 -3.78
N MET A 86 -3.89 3.80 -2.66
CA MET A 86 -5.12 3.53 -1.91
C MET A 86 -5.74 4.79 -1.29
N MET A 87 -4.94 5.72 -0.79
CA MET A 87 -5.44 6.99 -0.25
C MET A 87 -6.19 7.78 -1.34
N LEU A 88 -5.62 7.88 -2.53
CA LEU A 88 -6.22 8.61 -3.65
C LEU A 88 -7.47 7.89 -4.19
N CYS A 89 -7.45 6.56 -4.24
CA CYS A 89 -8.60 5.77 -4.69
C CYS A 89 -9.67 5.54 -3.61
N ARG A 90 -9.54 6.14 -2.42
CA ARG A 90 -10.42 5.90 -1.26
C ARG A 90 -10.59 4.42 -0.93
N LEU A 91 -9.47 3.69 -0.90
CA LEU A 91 -9.40 2.28 -0.55
C LEU A 91 -8.74 2.07 0.82
N LYS A 92 -9.09 0.95 1.45
CA LYS A 92 -8.45 0.47 2.68
C LYS A 92 -8.24 -1.04 2.63
N TYR A 93 -7.25 -1.51 3.38
CA TYR A 93 -7.14 -2.92 3.67
C TYR A 93 -8.02 -3.28 4.86
N LEU A 94 -8.75 -4.38 4.73
CA LEU A 94 -9.37 -5.07 5.85
C LEU A 94 -8.99 -6.55 5.81
N ASN A 95 -9.08 -7.19 6.97
CA ASN A 95 -8.89 -8.63 7.10
C ASN A 95 -10.13 -9.41 6.60
N GLY A 96 -10.11 -10.74 6.74
CA GLY A 96 -11.24 -11.61 6.38
C GLY A 96 -12.52 -11.33 7.18
N ASP A 97 -12.38 -10.75 8.37
CA ASP A 97 -13.46 -10.42 9.31
C ASP A 97 -13.90 -8.94 9.19
N LEU A 98 -13.47 -8.23 8.14
CA LEU A 98 -13.75 -6.80 7.90
C LEU A 98 -13.16 -5.83 8.94
N GLU A 99 -12.19 -6.28 9.72
CA GLU A 99 -11.49 -5.43 10.69
C GLU A 99 -10.19 -4.86 10.11
N PRO A 100 -9.67 -3.75 10.68
CA PRO A 100 -8.35 -3.23 10.34
C PRO A 100 -7.24 -4.29 10.51
N LEU A 101 -6.19 -4.18 9.71
CA LEU A 101 -5.08 -5.14 9.75
C LEU A 101 -4.35 -5.11 11.09
N SER A 102 -4.17 -6.29 11.69
CA SER A 102 -3.21 -6.48 12.80
C SER A 102 -1.77 -6.24 12.34
N ILE A 103 -0.84 -6.00 13.27
CA ILE A 103 0.59 -5.76 12.95
C ILE A 103 1.16 -6.90 12.08
N LYS A 104 0.83 -8.15 12.39
CA LYS A 104 1.27 -9.32 11.61
C LYS A 104 0.75 -9.27 10.17
N GLN A 105 -0.54 -8.93 10.00
CA GLN A 105 -1.15 -8.81 8.68
C GLN A 105 -0.63 -7.60 7.90
N LYS A 106 -0.32 -6.49 8.58
CA LYS A 106 0.36 -5.35 7.96
C LYS A 106 1.70 -5.76 7.37
N LEU A 107 2.54 -6.47 8.13
CA LEU A 107 3.83 -6.98 7.63
C LEU A 107 3.65 -7.85 6.40
N ILE A 108 2.69 -8.79 6.43
CA ILE A 108 2.38 -9.64 5.27
C ILE A 108 1.93 -8.78 4.08
N ALA A 109 1.09 -7.77 4.30
CA ALA A 109 0.58 -6.89 3.24
C ALA A 109 1.67 -6.01 2.60
N VAL A 110 2.80 -5.78 3.28
CA VAL A 110 3.98 -5.11 2.67
C VAL A 110 4.59 -5.97 1.58
N PHE A 111 4.82 -7.26 1.85
CA PHE A 111 5.45 -8.18 0.90
C PHE A 111 4.47 -8.74 -0.13
N ILE A 112 3.27 -9.08 0.33
CA ILE A 112 2.25 -9.74 -0.46
C ILE A 112 0.96 -8.94 -0.29
N PRO A 113 0.68 -7.98 -1.20
CA PRO A 113 -0.49 -7.12 -1.11
C PRO A 113 -1.81 -7.85 -1.34
N ARG A 114 -1.78 -9.15 -1.63
CA ARG A 114 -2.95 -10.00 -1.82
C ARG A 114 -2.74 -11.37 -1.20
N THR A 115 -3.28 -11.55 0.01
CA THR A 115 -3.42 -12.87 0.62
C THR A 115 -4.91 -13.19 0.78
N GLN A 116 -5.27 -14.45 0.99
CA GLN A 116 -6.67 -14.80 1.26
C GLN A 116 -7.25 -14.03 2.46
N SER A 117 -6.37 -13.61 3.38
CA SER A 117 -6.71 -12.91 4.60
C SER A 117 -6.72 -11.38 4.49
N VAL A 118 -6.29 -10.78 3.38
CA VAL A 118 -6.18 -9.32 3.21
C VAL A 118 -6.77 -8.88 1.88
N LYS A 119 -7.82 -8.05 1.93
CA LYS A 119 -8.55 -7.57 0.75
C LYS A 119 -8.71 -6.05 0.76
N TYR A 120 -9.04 -5.50 -0.41
CA TYR A 120 -9.29 -4.08 -0.63
C TYR A 120 -10.79 -3.79 -0.51
N TYR A 121 -11.13 -2.82 0.33
CA TYR A 121 -12.49 -2.32 0.51
C TYR A 121 -12.55 -0.83 0.22
N LYS A 122 -13.71 -0.37 -0.27
CA LYS A 122 -13.96 1.05 -0.49
C LYS A 122 -14.21 1.73 0.85
N ILE A 123 -13.79 2.99 0.93
CA ILE A 123 -14.16 3.88 2.01
C ILE A 123 -15.40 4.64 1.52
N ASN A 124 -16.55 4.38 2.13
CA ASN A 124 -17.78 5.14 1.91
C ASN A 124 -17.66 6.54 2.54
#